data_AF-A0A3D4KX19-F1
#
_entry.id   AF-A0A3D4KX19-F1
#
_cell.length_a   1.000
_cell.length_b   1.000
_cell.length_c   1.000
_cell.angle_alpha   90.00
_cell.angle_beta   90.00
_cell.angle_gamma   90.00
#
_symmetry.space_group_name_H-M   'P 1'
#
loop_
_entity.id
_entity.type
_entity.pdbx_description
1 polymer ?
#
loop_
_entity_poly.entity_id
_entity_poly.type
_entity_poly.pdbx_seq_one_letter_code
_entity_poly.pdbx_strand_id
1 'polypeptide(L)' 'IQECVSETRGQMPRYDVTIELIAINPGAPQQAVTSPSGTRTWTLTNAWVAKYNAPDLDAKNSDVAIESVELAYEELVIPN' A
#
# COMPACT_ATOMS: atom_id res chain seq x y z
N ILE A 1 -29.33 14.77 24.75
CA ILE A 1 -29.61 13.81 23.65
C ILE A 1 -28.28 13.44 23.04
N GLN A 2 -27.81 12.22 23.31
CA GLN A 2 -26.57 11.69 22.74
C GLN A 2 -26.90 11.24 21.32
N GLU A 3 -26.36 11.93 20.31
CA GLU A 3 -26.53 11.51 18.92
C GLU A 3 -25.88 10.14 18.74
N CYS A 4 -26.67 9.13 18.38
CA CYS A 4 -26.15 7.86 17.94
C CYS A 4 -25.42 8.09 16.62
N VAL A 5 -24.11 7.85 16.59
CA VAL A 5 -23.32 7.90 15.36
C VAL A 5 -23.78 6.75 14.47
N SER A 6 -24.48 7.06 13.38
CA SER A 6 -24.79 6.11 12.31
C SER A 6 -23.78 6.28 11.18
N GLU A 7 -22.62 5.64 11.28
CA GLU A 7 -21.69 5.58 10.14
C GLU A 7 -22.16 4.47 9.21
N THR A 8 -22.69 4.84 8.03
CA THR A 8 -22.88 3.88 6.94
C THR A 8 -21.63 3.93 6.08
N ARG A 9 -20.78 2.91 6.18
CA ARG A 9 -19.59 2.83 5.32
C ARG A 9 -20.03 2.55 3.89
N GLY A 10 -19.58 3.39 2.96
CA GLY A 10 -19.76 3.18 1.53
C GLY A 10 -19.04 1.92 1.04
N GLN A 11 -19.23 1.58 -0.24
CA GLN A 11 -18.49 0.48 -0.87
C GLN A 11 -16.99 0.69 -0.68
N MET A 12 -16.29 -0.39 -0.32
CA MET A 12 -14.86 -0.35 -0.12
C MET A 12 -14.15 -0.01 -1.44
N PRO A 13 -13.34 1.06 -1.51
CA PRO A 13 -12.61 1.42 -2.71
C PRO A 13 -11.67 0.30 -3.15
N ARG A 14 -11.57 0.13 -4.46
CA ARG A 14 -10.80 -0.92 -5.10
C ARG A 14 -9.80 -0.31 -6.07
N TYR A 15 -8.57 -0.80 -6.07
CA TYR A 15 -7.49 -0.29 -6.92
C TYR A 15 -6.62 -1.43 -7.42
N ASP A 16 -6.08 -1.29 -8.63
CA ASP A 16 -4.98 -2.12 -9.08
C ASP A 16 -3.66 -1.56 -8.51
N VAL A 17 -2.84 -2.43 -7.92
CA VAL A 17 -1.56 -2.05 -7.28
C VAL A 17 -0.43 -2.75 -8.01
N THR A 18 0.52 -1.99 -8.54
CA THR A 18 1.72 -2.53 -9.20
C THR A 18 2.94 -2.34 -8.32
N ILE A 19 3.64 -3.44 -8.04
CA ILE A 19 4.92 -3.47 -7.35
C ILE A 19 5.99 -3.76 -8.41
N GLU A 20 7.05 -2.96 -8.46
CA GLU A 20 8.15 -3.12 -9.43
C GLU A 20 9.50 -3.12 -8.71
N LEU A 21 10.39 -4.03 -9.12
CA LEU A 21 11.79 -3.99 -8.70
C LEU A 21 12.58 -3.00 -9.54
N ILE A 22 13.18 -2.00 -8.89
CA ILE A 22 14.03 -1.01 -9.55
C ILE A 22 15.51 -1.42 -9.35
N ALA A 23 16.27 -1.48 -10.45
CA ALA A 23 17.70 -1.75 -10.40
C ALA A 23 18.47 -0.56 -9.80
N ILE A 24 19.48 -0.82 -8.97
CA ILE A 24 20.29 0.19 -8.26
C ILE A 24 21.68 0.41 -8.87
N ASN A 25 21.85 0.07 -10.15
CA ASN A 25 23.12 0.25 -10.87
C ASN A 25 23.46 1.75 -11.05
N PRO A 26 24.66 2.14 -11.53
CA PRO A 26 25.00 3.55 -11.75
C PRO A 26 24.05 4.31 -12.69
N GLY A 27 23.24 3.61 -13.49
CA GLY A 27 22.15 4.16 -14.30
C GLY A 27 20.76 4.12 -13.65
N ALA A 28 20.68 3.84 -12.35
CA ALA A 28 19.42 3.77 -11.62
C ALA A 28 18.72 5.14 -11.61
N PRO A 29 17.37 5.15 -11.61
CA PRO A 29 16.60 6.37 -11.46
C PRO A 29 17.08 7.16 -10.23
N GLN A 30 17.53 8.39 -10.45
CA GLN A 30 17.91 9.33 -9.39
C GLN A 30 16.69 10.07 -8.82
N GLN A 31 15.50 9.81 -9.38
CA GLN A 31 14.23 10.42 -9.02
C GLN A 31 13.19 9.31 -8.81
N ALA A 32 12.12 9.65 -8.09
CA ALA A 32 11.01 8.75 -7.88
C ALA A 32 10.41 8.30 -9.22
N VAL A 33 10.32 6.98 -9.40
CA VAL A 33 9.64 6.38 -10.55
C VAL A 33 8.14 6.46 -10.30
N THR A 34 7.40 7.17 -11.16
CA THR A 34 5.96 7.42 -11.01
C THR A 34 5.08 6.56 -11.93
N SER A 35 5.69 5.75 -12.79
CA SER A 35 5.02 4.82 -13.69
C SER A 35 5.87 3.57 -13.87
N PRO A 36 5.26 2.37 -13.92
CA PRO A 36 6.02 1.14 -14.05
C PRO A 36 6.77 1.07 -15.38
N SER A 37 8.03 0.64 -15.34
CA SER A 37 8.86 0.43 -16.55
C SER A 37 8.65 -0.94 -17.20
N GLY A 38 8.01 -1.86 -16.48
CA GLY A 38 7.65 -3.21 -16.94
C GLY A 38 8.70 -4.28 -16.67
N THR A 39 9.76 -3.97 -15.91
CA THR A 39 10.80 -4.96 -15.58
C THR A 39 10.50 -5.60 -14.23
N ARG A 40 10.22 -6.91 -14.18
CA ARG A 40 9.93 -7.67 -12.95
C ARG A 40 8.86 -6.98 -12.07
N THR A 41 7.62 -7.08 -12.52
CA THR A 41 6.46 -6.48 -11.86
C THR A 41 5.51 -7.53 -11.29
N TRP A 42 4.77 -7.14 -10.26
CA TRP A 42 3.64 -7.87 -9.70
C TRP A 42 2.45 -6.92 -9.66
N THR A 43 1.34 -7.29 -10.29
CA THR A 43 0.12 -6.51 -10.27
C THR A 43 -0.95 -7.23 -9.46
N LEU A 44 -1.41 -6.57 -8.39
CA LEU A 44 -2.53 -7.00 -7.58
C LEU A 44 -3.80 -6.37 -8.15
N THR A 45 -4.69 -7.17 -8.72
CA THR A 45 -5.92 -6.69 -9.34
C THR A 45 -7.03 -6.56 -8.31
N ASN A 46 -7.79 -5.46 -8.40
CA ASN A 46 -8.95 -5.17 -7.56
C ASN A 46 -8.64 -5.28 -6.06
N ALA A 47 -7.53 -4.67 -5.62
CA ALA A 47 -7.04 -4.73 -4.24
C ALA A 47 -7.72 -3.70 -3.32
N TRP A 48 -7.78 -4.02 -2.02
CA TRP A 48 -8.31 -3.15 -0.97
C TRP A 48 -7.59 -3.35 0.36
N VAL A 49 -7.65 -2.34 1.23
CA VAL A 49 -7.12 -2.41 2.59
C VAL A 49 -7.99 -3.36 3.41
N ALA A 50 -7.47 -4.52 3.77
CA ALA A 50 -8.13 -5.46 4.66
C ALA A 50 -7.93 -5.10 6.13
N LYS A 51 -6.79 -4.48 6.46
CA LYS A 51 -6.43 -4.09 7.82
C LYS A 51 -5.47 -2.90 7.84
N TYR A 52 -5.58 -2.09 8.88
CA TYR A 52 -4.67 -0.98 9.18
C TYR A 52 -4.24 -1.07 10.65
N ASN A 53 -2.93 -0.91 10.87
CA ASN A 53 -2.31 -0.86 12.18
C ASN A 53 -1.58 0.48 12.33
N ALA A 54 -2.04 1.27 13.30
CA ALA A 54 -1.40 2.50 13.72
C ALA A 54 -0.03 2.22 14.37
N PRO A 55 0.88 3.21 14.40
CA PRO A 55 2.15 3.06 15.09
C PRO A 55 1.91 3.04 16.60
N ASP A 56 2.82 2.39 17.34
CA ASP A 56 2.84 2.49 18.80
C ASP A 56 3.43 3.84 19.22
N LEU A 57 2.82 4.46 20.23
CA LEU A 57 3.25 5.78 20.72
C LEU A 57 4.01 5.60 22.03
N ASP A 58 5.33 5.55 21.93
CA ASP A 58 6.25 5.45 23.06
C ASP A 58 7.09 6.73 23.21
N ALA A 59 7.12 7.26 24.45
CA ALA A 59 7.91 8.45 24.81
C ALA A 59 9.31 8.12 25.34
N LYS A 60 9.61 6.83 25.57
CA LYS A 60 10.88 6.38 26.17
C LYS A 60 11.95 6.06 25.13
N ASN A 61 11.53 5.62 23.95
CA ASN A 61 12.40 5.20 22.87
C ASN A 61 12.34 6.17 21.69
N SER A 62 13.41 6.21 20.89
CA SER A 62 13.51 7.04 19.69
C SER A 62 13.45 6.14 18.46
N ASP A 63 12.23 5.82 18.04
CA ASP A 63 11.97 4.94 16.90
C ASP A 63 11.20 5.68 15.79
N VAL A 64 11.23 5.11 14.58
CA VAL A 64 10.40 5.61 13.48
C VAL A 64 8.98 5.07 13.66
N ALA A 65 8.00 5.97 13.68
CA ALA A 65 6.59 5.57 13.68
C ALA A 65 6.25 4.90 12.34
N ILE A 66 5.93 3.61 12.37
CA ILE A 66 5.54 2.83 11.19
C ILE A 66 4.05 2.51 11.24
N GLU A 67 3.35 2.92 10.20
CA GLU A 67 2.00 2.46 9.90
C GLU A 67 2.07 1.22 9.00
N SER A 68 1.21 0.24 9.26
CA SER A 68 1.12 -0.96 8.44
C SER A 68 -0.28 -1.14 7.87
N VAL A 69 -0.35 -1.45 6.57
CA VAL A 69 -1.58 -1.81 5.88
C VAL A 69 -1.44 -3.22 5.31
N GLU A 70 -2.50 -4.02 5.44
CA GLU A 70 -2.60 -5.33 4.81
C GLU A 70 -3.60 -5.21 3.65
N LEU A 71 -3.20 -5.67 2.46
CA LEU A 71 -4.05 -5.65 1.27
C LEU A 71 -4.60 -7.05 1.01
N ALA A 72 -5.90 -7.12 0.73
CA ALA A 72 -6.50 -8.24 0.03
C ALA A 72 -6.61 -7.88 -1.46
N TYR A 73 -6.55 -8.88 -2.33
CA TYR A 73 -6.62 -8.73 -3.78
C TYR A 73 -7.31 -9.95 -4.39
N GLU A 74 -7.82 -9.83 -5.60
CA GLU A 74 -8.57 -10.90 -6.25
C GLU A 74 -7.67 -11.76 -7.15
N GLU A 75 -6.70 -11.14 -7.79
CA GLU A 75 -5.74 -11.81 -8.68
C GLU A 75 -4.35 -11.20 -8.56
N LEU A 76 -3.32 -12.05 -8.68
CA LEU A 76 -1.93 -11.65 -8.83
C LEU A 76 -1.46 -11.97 -10.25
N VAL A 77 -1.12 -10.93 -11.01
CA VAL A 77 -0.53 -11.05 -12.35
C VAL A 77 0.97 -10.82 -12.27
N ILE A 78 1.74 -11.77 -12.80
CA ILE A 78 3.20 -11.68 -12.97
C ILE A 78 3.48 -11.81 -14.46
N PRO A 79 3.88 -10.72 -15.16
CA PRO A 79 4.20 -10.79 -16.58
C PRO A 79 5.37 -11.75 -16.83
N ASN A 80 5.22 -12.61 -17.85
CA ASN A 80 6.24 -13.57 -18.28
C ASN A 80 7.49 -12.90 -18.87
#